data_AF-A0A0K1PSH7-F1
#
_entry.id   AF-A0A0K1PSH7-F1
#
_cell.length_a   1.000
_cell.length_b   1.000
_cell.length_c   1.000
_cell.angle_alpha   90.00
_cell.angle_beta   90.00
_cell.angle_gamma   90.00
#
_symmetry.space_group_name_H-M   'P 1'
#
loop_
_entity.id
_entity.type
_entity.pdbx_description
1 polymer ?
#
loop_
_entity_poly.entity_id
_entity_poly.type
_entity_poly.pdbx_seq_one_letter_code
_entity_poly.pdbx_strand_id
1 'polypeptide(L)'
;MTDSAGHFVLKDVPAGDNIPVVAQIGKWRRKIVLPHVEACTDTKLDDAALKLPGKQADGDMPQMAIATGKADPFECLLLKIGIDPSEFTLPNGPGRIHYFQSWAGGGDGAGRPLASAATSTPHTDALCGSTDTLKQHDVVILPCEHGEYASYNASWRTNMLAYLNAGGRTFFTHYQDTWMKNASGDAAALASVASFDVQESDRSDKAGASATLLEDIWVDPSFPKGKIFADWLQNVQATTTYGKLPVTNWRHDVKTENHPPSQRWITADTRNGWTSAPPSVAGLTVPHFTFNAPMDEAPEKQCGKAVFSDFHVSAQEFKDGENGTLAFPDSCALNPLSPQEKALIFMLFDLNSCVQDESKAPTVPPVVK
;
A
#
# COMPACT_ATOMS: atom_id res chain seq x y z
N MET A 1 1.58 -14.33 -17.45
CA MET A 1 2.22 -13.34 -16.54
C MET A 1 2.81 -12.25 -17.41
N THR A 2 2.67 -10.99 -17.03
CA THR A 2 3.34 -9.88 -17.70
C THR A 2 4.80 -9.80 -17.26
N ASP A 3 5.66 -9.18 -18.06
CA ASP A 3 6.97 -8.73 -17.58
C ASP A 3 6.84 -7.45 -16.73
N SER A 4 7.97 -6.93 -16.23
CA SER A 4 8.04 -5.70 -15.43
C SER A 4 7.72 -4.43 -16.21
N ALA A 5 7.61 -4.48 -17.55
CA ALA A 5 7.17 -3.37 -18.39
C ALA A 5 5.66 -3.47 -18.72
N GLY A 6 4.98 -4.51 -18.26
CA GLY A 6 3.57 -4.77 -18.55
C GLY A 6 3.33 -5.45 -19.89
N HIS A 7 4.37 -5.88 -20.61
CA HIS A 7 4.21 -6.60 -21.86
C HIS A 7 3.92 -8.09 -21.60
N PHE A 8 3.14 -8.69 -22.50
CA PHE A 8 2.87 -10.12 -22.51
C PHE A 8 2.44 -10.58 -23.89
N VAL A 9 2.61 -11.88 -24.16
CA VAL A 9 2.10 -12.56 -25.35
C VAL A 9 1.37 -13.82 -24.90
N LEU A 10 0.13 -13.99 -25.34
CA LEU A 10 -0.62 -15.23 -25.16
C LEU A 10 -0.38 -16.11 -26.39
N LYS A 11 0.39 -17.18 -26.22
CA LYS A 11 0.71 -18.14 -27.29
C LYS A 11 -0.33 -19.26 -27.33
N ASP A 12 -0.53 -19.82 -28.52
CA ASP A 12 -1.39 -20.99 -28.75
C ASP A 12 -2.82 -20.82 -28.21
N VAL A 13 -3.37 -19.60 -28.36
CA VAL A 13 -4.74 -19.27 -27.96
C VAL A 13 -5.77 -19.77 -28.99
N PRO A 14 -7.03 -20.02 -28.59
CA PRO A 14 -8.09 -20.36 -29.53
C PRO A 14 -8.32 -19.27 -30.60
N ALA A 15 -8.52 -19.69 -31.85
CA ALA A 15 -8.97 -18.84 -32.94
C ALA A 15 -10.50 -18.88 -33.08
N GLY A 16 -11.08 -17.87 -33.75
CA GLY A 16 -12.52 -17.76 -34.01
C GLY A 16 -13.17 -16.58 -33.32
N ASP A 17 -14.50 -16.62 -33.21
CA ASP A 17 -15.29 -15.51 -32.72
C ASP A 17 -15.42 -15.48 -31.19
N ASN A 18 -15.58 -14.28 -30.64
CA ASN A 18 -15.95 -14.03 -29.24
C ASN A 18 -14.98 -14.64 -28.21
N ILE A 19 -13.67 -14.49 -28.43
CA ILE A 19 -12.64 -15.02 -27.53
C ILE A 19 -12.53 -14.13 -26.28
N PRO A 20 -12.78 -14.65 -25.06
CA PRO A 20 -12.62 -13.86 -23.85
C PRO A 20 -11.15 -13.76 -23.45
N VAL A 21 -10.71 -12.54 -23.13
CA VAL A 21 -9.38 -12.28 -22.56
C VAL A 21 -9.58 -11.65 -21.18
N VAL A 22 -8.89 -12.20 -20.18
CA VAL A 22 -8.98 -11.75 -18.80
C VAL A 22 -7.59 -11.32 -18.32
N ALA A 23 -7.46 -10.05 -17.92
CA ALA A 23 -6.34 -9.56 -17.15
C ALA A 23 -6.73 -9.54 -15.67
N GLN A 24 -5.87 -10.08 -14.81
CA GLN A 24 -6.16 -10.20 -13.40
C GLN A 24 -4.90 -10.04 -12.53
N ILE A 25 -5.04 -9.30 -11.44
CA ILE A 25 -4.10 -9.29 -10.32
C ILE A 25 -4.91 -9.27 -9.02
N GLY A 26 -4.78 -10.33 -8.23
CA GLY A 26 -5.63 -10.49 -7.05
C GLY A 26 -7.11 -10.51 -7.42
N LYS A 27 -7.87 -9.58 -6.82
CA LYS A 27 -9.29 -9.36 -7.08
C LYS A 27 -9.58 -8.26 -8.11
N TRP A 28 -8.57 -7.56 -8.61
CA TRP A 28 -8.75 -6.73 -9.81
C TRP A 28 -8.83 -7.61 -11.03
N ARG A 29 -9.94 -7.53 -11.77
CA ARG A 29 -10.16 -8.33 -12.98
C ARG A 29 -10.83 -7.50 -14.07
N ARG A 30 -10.21 -7.45 -15.25
CA ARG A 30 -10.77 -6.89 -16.48
C ARG A 30 -11.00 -8.01 -17.48
N LYS A 31 -12.23 -8.13 -17.99
CA LYS A 31 -12.58 -9.05 -19.08
C LYS A 31 -12.95 -8.25 -20.32
N ILE A 32 -12.34 -8.60 -21.45
CA ILE A 32 -12.77 -8.16 -22.78
C ILE A 32 -13.14 -9.38 -23.62
N VAL A 33 -13.90 -9.14 -24.69
CA VAL A 33 -14.23 -10.17 -25.68
C VAL A 33 -13.71 -9.69 -27.02
N LEU A 34 -12.75 -10.42 -27.58
CA LEU A 34 -12.26 -10.16 -28.92
C LEU A 34 -13.30 -10.64 -29.92
N PRO A 35 -13.79 -9.78 -30.83
CA PRO A 35 -14.85 -10.17 -31.77
C PRO A 35 -14.44 -11.35 -32.65
N HIS A 36 -13.19 -11.35 -33.12
CA HIS A 36 -12.61 -12.41 -33.94
C HIS A 36 -11.09 -12.50 -33.72
N VAL A 37 -10.55 -13.71 -33.72
CA VAL A 37 -9.11 -14.02 -33.71
C VAL A 37 -8.79 -14.91 -34.90
N GLU A 38 -8.01 -14.40 -35.85
CA GLU A 38 -7.61 -15.12 -37.06
C GLU A 38 -6.60 -16.23 -36.74
N ALA A 39 -6.82 -17.42 -37.30
CA ALA A 39 -5.97 -18.57 -37.03
C ALA A 39 -4.54 -18.37 -37.54
N CYS A 40 -3.55 -18.79 -36.74
CA CYS A 40 -2.12 -18.77 -37.09
C CYS A 40 -1.57 -17.36 -37.41
N THR A 41 -2.17 -16.30 -36.85
CA THR A 41 -1.69 -14.93 -36.98
C THR A 41 -1.65 -14.22 -35.63
N ASP A 42 -0.87 -13.13 -35.54
CA ASP A 42 -0.78 -12.31 -34.35
C ASP A 42 -1.91 -11.27 -34.31
N THR A 43 -2.76 -11.34 -33.27
CA THR A 43 -3.75 -10.30 -32.97
C THR A 43 -3.17 -9.31 -31.96
N LYS A 44 -2.86 -8.10 -32.41
CA LYS A 44 -2.42 -7.01 -31.53
C LYS A 44 -3.62 -6.37 -30.85
N LEU A 45 -3.52 -6.16 -29.53
CA LEU A 45 -4.48 -5.37 -28.76
C LEU A 45 -3.96 -3.95 -28.54
N ASP A 46 -4.86 -2.99 -28.40
CA ASP A 46 -4.51 -1.65 -27.94
C ASP A 46 -3.96 -1.70 -26.52
N ASP A 47 -2.96 -0.85 -26.22
CA ASP A 47 -2.26 -0.86 -24.92
C ASP A 47 -3.21 -0.70 -23.72
N ALA A 48 -4.31 0.05 -23.89
CA ALA A 48 -5.30 0.29 -22.85
C ALA A 48 -6.43 -0.75 -22.79
N ALA A 49 -6.49 -1.72 -23.72
CA ALA A 49 -7.60 -2.67 -23.83
C ALA A 49 -7.83 -3.47 -22.53
N LEU A 50 -6.76 -3.71 -21.78
CA LEU A 50 -6.77 -4.48 -20.54
C LEU A 50 -6.42 -3.63 -19.30
N LYS A 51 -6.61 -2.30 -19.37
CA LYS A 51 -6.51 -1.45 -18.19
C LYS A 51 -7.41 -2.00 -17.08
N LEU A 52 -6.85 -2.18 -15.88
CA LEU A 52 -7.60 -2.66 -14.72
C LEU A 52 -8.70 -1.65 -14.33
N PRO A 53 -9.84 -2.13 -13.79
CA PRO A 53 -10.98 -1.28 -13.51
C PRO A 53 -10.68 -0.25 -12.43
N GLY A 54 -11.06 1.01 -12.71
CA GLY A 54 -11.13 2.10 -11.74
C GLY A 54 -12.51 2.24 -11.08
N LYS A 55 -13.51 1.50 -11.58
CA LYS A 55 -14.86 1.40 -11.03
C LYS A 55 -15.44 0.02 -11.29
N GLN A 56 -16.36 -0.41 -10.43
CA GLN A 56 -16.96 -1.75 -10.50
C GLN A 56 -17.79 -1.99 -11.77
N ALA A 57 -18.22 -0.93 -12.46
CA ALA A 57 -18.88 -1.02 -13.76
C ALA A 57 -17.94 -1.49 -14.88
N ASP A 58 -16.62 -1.30 -14.73
CA ASP A 58 -15.62 -1.64 -15.75
C ASP A 58 -15.02 -3.04 -15.54
N GLY A 59 -15.25 -3.66 -14.38
CA GLY A 59 -14.72 -4.97 -14.00
C GLY A 59 -14.73 -5.17 -12.48
N ASP A 60 -14.11 -6.25 -12.02
CA ASP A 60 -14.04 -6.56 -10.59
C ASP A 60 -12.89 -5.80 -9.91
N MET A 61 -13.13 -5.35 -8.69
CA MET A 61 -12.16 -4.70 -7.81
C MET A 61 -12.24 -5.33 -6.42
N PRO A 62 -11.17 -5.35 -5.59
CA PRO A 62 -11.28 -5.73 -4.18
C PRO A 62 -12.25 -4.80 -3.43
N GLN A 63 -12.88 -5.30 -2.37
CA GLN A 63 -13.54 -4.43 -1.39
C GLN A 63 -12.46 -3.88 -0.48
N MET A 64 -12.27 -2.56 -0.45
CA MET A 64 -11.24 -1.92 0.35
C MET A 64 -11.87 -1.07 1.46
N ALA A 65 -11.17 -0.89 2.56
CA ALA A 65 -11.42 0.16 3.52
C ALA A 65 -10.23 1.10 3.59
N ILE A 66 -10.48 2.39 3.81
CA ILE A 66 -9.46 3.36 4.17
C ILE A 66 -9.93 4.13 5.40
N ALA A 67 -9.09 4.20 6.43
CA ALA A 67 -9.24 5.18 7.50
C ALA A 67 -8.24 6.30 7.22
N THR A 68 -8.71 7.46 6.74
CA THR A 68 -7.85 8.46 6.10
C THR A 68 -6.71 8.99 6.97
N GLY A 69 -5.63 9.44 6.36
CA GLY A 69 -4.54 10.10 7.08
C GLY A 69 -4.70 11.62 7.11
N LYS A 70 -4.15 12.26 8.15
CA LYS A 70 -3.95 13.71 8.13
C LYS A 70 -2.58 14.08 7.53
N ALA A 71 -1.55 13.29 7.79
CA ALA A 71 -0.20 13.57 7.27
C ALA A 71 0.08 12.83 5.96
N ASP A 72 -0.61 11.71 5.70
CA ASP A 72 -0.49 10.95 4.46
C ASP A 72 -1.87 10.71 3.81
N PRO A 73 -2.29 11.57 2.86
CA PRO A 73 -3.60 11.47 2.20
C PRO A 73 -3.65 10.39 1.11
N PHE A 74 -3.48 9.12 1.52
CA PHE A 74 -3.45 7.97 0.60
C PHE A 74 -4.73 7.89 -0.25
N GLU A 75 -5.88 8.35 0.25
CA GLU A 75 -7.12 8.46 -0.51
C GLU A 75 -6.95 9.27 -1.81
N CYS A 76 -6.10 10.29 -1.82
CA CYS A 76 -5.80 11.07 -3.01
C CYS A 76 -4.98 10.27 -4.02
N LEU A 77 -4.07 9.40 -3.57
CA LEU A 77 -3.38 8.47 -4.48
C LEU A 77 -4.38 7.54 -5.19
N LEU A 78 -5.38 7.03 -4.49
CA LEU A 78 -6.41 6.17 -5.10
C LEU A 78 -7.15 6.90 -6.24
N LEU A 79 -7.43 8.19 -6.12
CA LEU A 79 -7.95 9.00 -7.22
C LEU A 79 -6.93 9.16 -8.35
N LYS A 80 -5.66 9.44 -8.04
CA LYS A 80 -4.58 9.65 -9.03
C LYS A 80 -4.33 8.41 -9.89
N ILE A 81 -4.51 7.22 -9.34
CA ILE A 81 -4.37 5.95 -10.08
C ILE A 81 -5.62 5.61 -10.91
N GLY A 82 -6.65 6.46 -10.83
CA GLY A 82 -7.85 6.40 -11.65
C GLY A 82 -9.02 5.64 -11.02
N ILE A 83 -9.05 5.48 -9.69
CA ILE A 83 -10.27 5.04 -9.03
C ILE A 83 -11.31 6.17 -9.10
N ASP A 84 -12.51 5.83 -9.53
CA ASP A 84 -13.61 6.77 -9.68
C ASP A 84 -14.08 7.25 -8.29
N PRO A 85 -14.30 8.57 -8.07
CA PRO A 85 -14.81 9.10 -6.81
C PRO A 85 -16.12 8.42 -6.32
N SER A 86 -16.93 7.89 -7.23
CA SER A 86 -18.17 7.17 -6.91
C SER A 86 -17.96 5.84 -6.17
N GLU A 87 -16.74 5.28 -6.21
CA GLU A 87 -16.38 4.07 -5.48
C GLU A 87 -16.12 4.32 -3.99
N PHE A 88 -15.97 5.59 -3.58
CA PHE A 88 -15.76 5.97 -2.19
C PHE A 88 -17.11 6.23 -1.53
N THR A 89 -17.52 5.32 -0.67
CA THR A 89 -18.80 5.41 0.04
C THR A 89 -18.63 5.18 1.53
N LEU A 90 -19.62 5.57 2.32
CA LEU A 90 -19.72 5.10 3.69
C LEU A 90 -19.78 3.54 3.74
N PRO A 91 -19.52 2.90 4.89
CA PRO A 91 -19.42 1.44 4.97
C PRO A 91 -20.68 0.64 4.58
N ASN A 92 -21.85 1.27 4.57
CA ASN A 92 -23.11 0.65 4.13
C ASN A 92 -23.45 0.98 2.67
N GLY A 93 -22.58 1.71 1.97
CA GLY A 93 -22.75 2.10 0.58
C GLY A 93 -22.30 1.02 -0.41
N PRO A 94 -22.60 1.19 -1.70
CA PRO A 94 -22.30 0.20 -2.73
C PRO A 94 -20.87 0.31 -3.32
N GLY A 95 -20.04 1.24 -2.83
CA GLY A 95 -18.72 1.50 -3.39
C GLY A 95 -17.68 0.45 -2.98
N ARG A 96 -16.65 0.30 -3.81
CA ARG A 96 -15.53 -0.61 -3.52
C ARG A 96 -14.51 -0.08 -2.53
N ILE A 97 -14.63 1.18 -2.09
CA ILE A 97 -13.81 1.79 -1.05
C ILE A 97 -14.73 2.31 0.06
N HIS A 98 -14.77 1.59 1.18
CA HIS A 98 -15.44 2.03 2.39
C HIS A 98 -14.57 3.04 3.12
N TYR A 99 -15.12 4.24 3.26
CA TYR A 99 -14.42 5.41 3.74
C TYR A 99 -14.66 5.59 5.24
N PHE A 100 -13.57 5.71 5.99
CA PHE A 100 -13.53 6.06 7.39
C PHE A 100 -12.59 7.26 7.56
N GLN A 101 -12.88 8.11 8.52
CA GLN A 101 -12.02 9.23 8.89
C GLN A 101 -11.09 8.80 10.01
N SER A 102 -9.83 9.23 9.99
CA SER A 102 -9.00 9.03 11.18
C SER A 102 -9.57 9.71 12.43
N TRP A 103 -9.11 9.21 13.58
CA TRP A 103 -9.32 9.72 14.94
C TRP A 103 -10.67 10.38 15.28
N ALA A 104 -11.47 9.69 16.11
CA ALA A 104 -12.76 10.14 16.63
C ALA A 104 -12.69 11.21 17.75
N GLY A 105 -11.52 11.50 18.31
CA GLY A 105 -11.38 12.36 19.49
C GLY A 105 -11.29 13.86 19.21
N GLY A 106 -11.33 14.28 17.94
CA GLY A 106 -11.07 15.66 17.52
C GLY A 106 -9.61 16.10 17.74
N GLY A 107 -9.19 17.15 17.04
CA GLY A 107 -7.83 17.73 17.14
C GLY A 107 -6.95 17.48 15.91
N ASP A 108 -5.64 17.67 16.08
CA ASP A 108 -4.61 17.66 15.01
C ASP A 108 -4.39 16.32 14.30
N GLY A 109 -5.25 15.32 14.51
CA GLY A 109 -5.15 13.98 13.91
C GLY A 109 -6.23 13.58 12.93
N ALA A 110 -7.32 14.36 12.88
CA ALA A 110 -8.47 14.02 12.06
C ALA A 110 -8.15 14.25 10.57
N GLY A 111 -8.28 13.20 9.79
CA GLY A 111 -8.13 13.19 8.34
C GLY A 111 -9.33 13.84 7.68
N ARG A 112 -9.38 13.84 6.34
CA ARG A 112 -10.52 14.46 5.64
C ARG A 112 -11.74 13.56 5.70
N PRO A 113 -12.93 14.08 6.09
CA PRO A 113 -14.15 13.32 5.95
C PRO A 113 -14.54 13.21 4.47
N LEU A 114 -15.47 12.32 4.17
CA LEU A 114 -16.08 12.22 2.85
C LEU A 114 -17.06 13.40 2.67
N ALA A 115 -16.92 14.21 1.61
CA ALA A 115 -17.71 15.42 1.41
C ALA A 115 -19.23 15.15 1.39
N SER A 116 -19.65 14.03 0.78
CA SER A 116 -21.05 13.63 0.71
C SER A 116 -21.64 13.21 2.07
N ALA A 117 -20.80 13.04 3.09
CA ALA A 117 -21.15 12.57 4.42
C ALA A 117 -20.27 13.22 5.51
N ALA A 118 -20.00 14.53 5.36
CA ALA A 118 -18.95 15.20 6.14
C ALA A 118 -19.13 15.09 7.67
N THR A 119 -20.37 15.04 8.16
CA THR A 119 -20.70 14.95 9.59
C THR A 119 -21.03 13.54 10.06
N SER A 120 -21.05 12.55 9.16
CA SER A 120 -21.45 11.17 9.44
C SER A 120 -20.45 10.13 8.97
N THR A 121 -19.28 10.57 8.51
CA THR A 121 -18.17 9.68 8.16
C THR A 121 -17.71 8.98 9.45
N PRO A 122 -17.81 7.64 9.55
CA PRO A 122 -17.39 6.91 10.73
C PRO A 122 -15.87 6.96 10.88
N HIS A 123 -15.38 6.77 12.11
CA HIS A 123 -13.95 6.85 12.38
C HIS A 123 -13.25 5.48 12.39
N THR A 124 -11.92 5.48 12.55
CA THR A 124 -11.09 4.27 12.61
C THR A 124 -11.56 3.24 13.65
N ASP A 125 -12.20 3.66 14.74
CA ASP A 125 -12.75 2.78 15.78
C ASP A 125 -13.90 1.90 15.26
N ALA A 126 -14.75 2.44 14.39
CA ALA A 126 -15.82 1.69 13.74
C ALA A 126 -15.27 0.62 12.77
N LEU A 127 -14.09 0.85 12.20
CA LEU A 127 -13.38 -0.11 11.34
C LEU A 127 -12.61 -1.15 12.15
N CYS A 128 -11.63 -0.72 12.94
CA CYS A 128 -10.65 -1.60 13.57
C CYS A 128 -11.08 -2.12 14.95
N GLY A 129 -12.14 -1.55 15.53
CA GLY A 129 -12.73 -2.02 16.78
C GLY A 129 -13.42 -3.38 16.68
N SER A 130 -13.62 -3.92 15.48
CA SER A 130 -14.26 -5.20 15.23
C SER A 130 -13.54 -6.01 14.15
N THR A 131 -13.16 -7.24 14.49
CA THR A 131 -12.65 -8.21 13.51
C THR A 131 -13.67 -8.48 12.40
N ASP A 132 -14.97 -8.49 12.73
CA ASP A 132 -16.03 -8.76 11.76
C ASP A 132 -16.22 -7.60 10.77
N THR A 133 -15.96 -6.35 11.20
CA THR A 133 -15.94 -5.22 10.26
C THR A 133 -14.73 -5.34 9.34
N LEU A 134 -13.52 -5.57 9.88
CA LEU A 134 -12.30 -5.74 9.07
C LEU A 134 -12.46 -6.84 8.01
N LYS A 135 -13.05 -7.98 8.38
CA LYS A 135 -13.28 -9.13 7.47
C LYS A 135 -14.25 -8.86 6.32
N GLN A 136 -14.96 -7.73 6.31
CA GLN A 136 -15.77 -7.31 5.17
C GLN A 136 -14.90 -6.74 4.03
N HIS A 137 -13.63 -6.45 4.31
CA HIS A 137 -12.70 -5.82 3.38
C HIS A 137 -11.56 -6.77 3.01
N ASP A 138 -11.28 -6.83 1.71
CA ASP A 138 -10.13 -7.54 1.17
C ASP A 138 -8.82 -6.83 1.51
N VAL A 139 -8.86 -5.50 1.60
CA VAL A 139 -7.71 -4.64 1.94
C VAL A 139 -8.15 -3.54 2.90
N VAL A 140 -7.35 -3.29 3.92
CA VAL A 140 -7.49 -2.16 4.83
C VAL A 140 -6.28 -1.24 4.66
N ILE A 141 -6.51 0.04 4.41
CA ILE A 141 -5.47 1.05 4.24
C ILE A 141 -5.52 1.98 5.44
N LEU A 142 -4.40 2.07 6.15
CA LEU A 142 -4.21 2.90 7.33
C LEU A 142 -3.01 3.83 7.03
N PRO A 143 -3.27 5.04 6.55
CA PRO A 143 -2.26 6.06 6.36
C PRO A 143 -1.91 6.79 7.67
N CYS A 144 -0.89 7.64 7.63
CA CYS A 144 -0.41 8.36 8.81
C CYS A 144 -1.38 9.47 9.24
N GLU A 145 -1.73 9.46 10.52
CA GLU A 145 -2.69 10.36 11.15
C GLU A 145 -2.00 11.53 11.88
N HIS A 146 -0.75 11.85 11.52
CA HIS A 146 0.10 12.87 12.15
C HIS A 146 0.53 12.56 13.60
N GLY A 147 0.03 11.49 14.22
CA GLY A 147 0.48 11.06 15.55
C GLY A 147 0.16 9.60 15.85
N GLU A 148 0.78 9.06 16.89
CA GLU A 148 0.36 7.80 17.51
C GLU A 148 -0.74 8.06 18.53
N TYR A 149 -1.88 7.38 18.38
CA TYR A 149 -3.01 7.55 19.29
C TYR A 149 -3.12 6.40 20.28
N ALA A 150 -3.19 6.73 21.57
CA ALA A 150 -3.34 5.76 22.67
C ALA A 150 -4.65 4.94 22.60
N SER A 151 -5.61 5.38 21.80
CA SER A 151 -6.87 4.68 21.54
C SER A 151 -6.70 3.35 20.81
N TYR A 152 -5.56 3.14 20.14
CA TYR A 152 -5.18 1.89 19.51
C TYR A 152 -4.75 0.89 20.58
N ASN A 153 -5.77 0.44 21.31
CA ASN A 153 -5.63 -0.42 22.45
C ASN A 153 -5.33 -1.86 22.03
N ALA A 154 -4.96 -2.69 23.01
CA ALA A 154 -4.59 -4.08 22.78
C ALA A 154 -5.67 -4.89 22.03
N SER A 155 -6.96 -4.65 22.31
CA SER A 155 -8.07 -5.37 21.66
C SER A 155 -8.10 -5.13 20.15
N TRP A 156 -7.87 -3.88 19.71
CA TRP A 156 -7.85 -3.57 18.28
C TRP A 156 -6.67 -4.24 17.57
N ARG A 157 -5.49 -4.28 18.20
CA ARG A 157 -4.33 -5.02 17.65
C ARG A 157 -4.62 -6.52 17.54
N THR A 158 -5.33 -7.09 18.50
CA THR A 158 -5.82 -8.48 18.42
C THR A 158 -6.79 -8.66 17.25
N ASN A 159 -7.72 -7.71 17.03
CA ASN A 159 -8.61 -7.76 15.87
C ASN A 159 -7.86 -7.71 14.54
N MET A 160 -6.85 -6.84 14.44
CA MET A 160 -6.02 -6.71 13.25
C MET A 160 -5.22 -7.98 12.98
N LEU A 161 -4.61 -8.58 14.02
CA LEU A 161 -3.93 -9.86 13.88
C LEU A 161 -4.90 -10.97 13.43
N ALA A 162 -6.10 -11.02 14.01
CA ALA A 162 -7.12 -12.00 13.62
C ALA A 162 -7.61 -11.80 12.17
N TYR A 163 -7.70 -10.55 11.71
CA TYR A 163 -8.01 -10.20 10.32
C TYR A 163 -6.91 -10.68 9.37
N LEU A 164 -5.64 -10.35 9.65
CA LEU A 164 -4.49 -10.77 8.85
C LEU A 164 -4.37 -12.30 8.82
N ASN A 165 -4.49 -12.98 9.97
CA ASN A 165 -4.45 -14.44 10.04
C ASN A 165 -5.62 -15.13 9.29
N ALA A 166 -6.72 -14.40 9.02
CA ALA A 166 -7.84 -14.89 8.24
C ALA A 166 -7.73 -14.60 6.72
N GLY A 167 -6.60 -14.06 6.27
CA GLY A 167 -6.37 -13.73 4.86
C GLY A 167 -6.53 -12.24 4.51
N GLY A 168 -6.77 -11.40 5.52
CA GLY A 168 -6.84 -9.96 5.38
C GLY A 168 -5.53 -9.35 4.90
N ARG A 169 -5.63 -8.16 4.29
CA ARG A 169 -4.47 -7.42 3.78
C ARG A 169 -4.45 -6.01 4.33
N THR A 170 -3.32 -5.55 4.84
CA THR A 170 -3.25 -4.20 5.42
C THR A 170 -2.06 -3.40 4.92
N PHE A 171 -2.32 -2.15 4.55
CA PHE A 171 -1.27 -1.18 4.24
C PHE A 171 -1.15 -0.19 5.40
N PHE A 172 0.03 -0.11 6.01
CA PHE A 172 0.33 0.80 7.11
C PHE A 172 1.40 1.81 6.70
N THR A 173 1.27 3.07 7.12
CA THR A 173 2.33 4.08 6.91
C THR A 173 2.71 4.80 8.20
N HIS A 174 4.02 5.03 8.41
CA HIS A 174 4.61 5.83 9.48
C HIS A 174 4.00 5.52 10.86
N TYR A 175 3.28 6.43 11.53
CA TYR A 175 2.72 6.22 12.87
C TYR A 175 1.70 5.08 13.01
N GLN A 176 1.36 4.42 11.91
CA GLN A 176 0.71 3.11 11.97
C GLN A 176 1.69 1.98 12.34
N ASP A 177 2.97 2.28 12.56
CA ASP A 177 3.97 1.40 13.18
C ASP A 177 3.49 0.92 14.56
N THR A 178 2.72 1.75 15.26
CA THR A 178 2.07 1.46 16.53
C THR A 178 1.37 0.11 16.53
N TRP A 179 0.73 -0.30 15.41
CA TRP A 179 0.07 -1.61 15.25
C TRP A 179 0.99 -2.79 15.50
N MET A 180 2.28 -2.61 15.25
CA MET A 180 3.34 -3.61 15.43
C MET A 180 4.20 -3.26 16.67
N LYS A 181 4.74 -2.04 16.74
CA LYS A 181 5.63 -1.55 17.80
C LYS A 181 5.06 -1.74 19.20
N ASN A 182 3.77 -1.43 19.37
CA ASN A 182 3.07 -1.49 20.65
C ASN A 182 2.19 -2.74 20.79
N ALA A 183 2.36 -3.73 19.91
CA ALA A 183 1.64 -4.99 20.02
C ALA A 183 2.15 -5.82 21.21
N SER A 184 1.22 -6.43 21.93
CA SER A 184 1.50 -7.20 23.15
C SER A 184 0.37 -8.19 23.40
N GLY A 185 0.53 -9.08 24.39
CA GLY A 185 -0.47 -10.10 24.73
C GLY A 185 -0.83 -10.96 23.52
N ASP A 186 -2.13 -11.12 23.25
CA ASP A 186 -2.64 -11.93 22.14
C ASP A 186 -2.23 -11.42 20.75
N ALA A 187 -1.80 -10.17 20.64
CA ALA A 187 -1.31 -9.56 19.41
C ALA A 187 0.22 -9.57 19.29
N ALA A 188 0.96 -10.15 20.25
CA ALA A 188 2.43 -10.03 20.35
C ALA A 188 3.18 -10.51 19.10
N ALA A 189 2.59 -11.39 18.29
CA ALA A 189 3.17 -11.79 17.01
C ALA A 189 3.42 -10.60 16.07
N LEU A 190 2.57 -9.56 16.10
CA LEU A 190 2.79 -8.34 15.29
C LEU A 190 4.04 -7.57 15.71
N ALA A 191 4.46 -7.63 16.97
CA ALA A 191 5.69 -6.98 17.43
C ALA A 191 6.96 -7.71 16.96
N SER A 192 6.83 -8.96 16.49
CA SER A 192 7.96 -9.76 16.03
C SER A 192 8.47 -9.39 14.63
N VAL A 193 7.78 -8.51 13.89
CA VAL A 193 8.06 -8.23 12.48
C VAL A 193 9.27 -7.30 12.26
N ALA A 194 9.61 -6.47 13.24
CA ALA A 194 10.69 -5.50 13.12
C ALA A 194 11.18 -5.03 14.49
N SER A 195 12.36 -4.43 14.50
CA SER A 195 12.85 -3.66 15.64
C SER A 195 12.63 -2.17 15.36
N PHE A 196 11.83 -1.53 16.21
CA PHE A 196 11.45 -0.12 16.05
C PHE A 196 12.36 0.82 16.84
N ASP A 197 12.57 2.04 16.33
CA ASP A 197 13.17 3.14 17.09
C ASP A 197 12.10 3.92 17.85
N VAL A 198 12.12 3.81 19.19
CA VAL A 198 11.19 4.53 20.05
C VAL A 198 11.53 6.02 20.23
N GLN A 199 12.69 6.48 19.72
CA GLN A 199 13.13 7.86 19.94
C GLN A 199 12.80 8.82 18.79
N GLU A 200 12.38 8.31 17.62
CA GLU A 200 11.98 9.06 16.39
C GLU A 200 12.78 10.36 16.16
N SER A 201 14.03 10.37 16.59
CA SER A 201 14.79 11.60 16.73
C SER A 201 15.39 12.03 15.39
N ASP A 202 15.35 11.13 14.41
CA ASP A 202 15.96 11.23 13.10
C ASP A 202 14.90 11.10 12.01
N ARG A 203 14.42 12.23 11.50
CA ARG A 203 13.36 12.30 10.50
C ARG A 203 13.43 13.61 9.72
N SER A 204 12.84 13.61 8.54
CA SER A 204 12.91 14.71 7.56
C SER A 204 12.40 16.09 8.03
N ASP A 205 11.54 16.18 9.05
CA ASP A 205 11.03 17.43 9.63
C ASP A 205 11.89 17.96 10.80
N LYS A 206 13.00 17.30 11.16
CA LYS A 206 13.94 17.81 12.15
C LYS A 206 14.76 18.98 11.59
N ALA A 207 15.10 19.92 12.47
CA ALA A 207 15.95 21.05 12.11
C ALA A 207 17.31 20.57 11.57
N GLY A 208 17.66 21.02 10.36
CA GLY A 208 18.90 20.64 9.68
C GLY A 208 18.81 19.34 8.87
N ALA A 209 17.70 18.62 8.90
CA ALA A 209 17.46 17.47 8.04
C ALA A 209 17.04 17.92 6.64
N SER A 210 17.43 17.16 5.61
CA SER A 210 16.91 17.32 4.26
C SER A 210 15.50 16.73 4.19
N ALA A 211 14.56 17.52 3.65
CA ALA A 211 13.20 17.05 3.36
C ALA A 211 13.17 15.91 2.33
N THR A 212 14.26 15.71 1.59
CA THR A 212 14.40 14.63 0.59
C THR A 212 15.67 13.83 0.83
N LEU A 213 15.53 12.50 0.89
CA LEU A 213 16.66 11.58 0.95
C LEU A 213 16.88 11.01 -0.46
N LEU A 214 17.58 11.78 -1.31
CA LEU A 214 17.74 11.47 -2.73
C LEU A 214 18.84 10.43 -3.01
N GLU A 215 19.84 10.31 -2.14
CA GLU A 215 21.08 9.59 -2.50
C GLU A 215 21.20 8.20 -1.87
N ASP A 216 20.45 7.92 -0.79
CA ASP A 216 20.70 6.76 0.07
C ASP A 216 19.49 5.87 0.32
N ILE A 217 18.46 5.91 -0.54
CA ILE A 217 17.33 4.97 -0.49
C ILE A 217 17.45 3.97 -1.63
N TRP A 218 17.55 2.70 -1.25
CA TRP A 218 17.82 1.60 -2.16
C TRP A 218 16.76 0.52 -2.04
N VAL A 219 16.16 0.16 -3.17
CA VAL A 219 15.43 -1.09 -3.32
C VAL A 219 16.39 -2.25 -3.12
N ASP A 220 15.95 -3.29 -2.42
CA ASP A 220 16.70 -4.52 -2.21
C ASP A 220 16.45 -5.51 -3.38
N PRO A 221 17.38 -5.70 -4.33
CA PRO A 221 17.18 -6.59 -5.47
C PRO A 221 17.62 -8.04 -5.18
N SER A 222 17.94 -8.37 -3.91
CA SER A 222 18.48 -9.69 -3.54
C SER A 222 17.46 -10.82 -3.62
N PHE A 223 16.17 -10.49 -3.75
CA PHE A 223 15.08 -11.44 -3.91
C PHE A 223 14.27 -11.16 -5.21
N PRO A 224 13.54 -12.16 -5.75
CA PRO A 224 12.95 -12.07 -7.09
C PRO A 224 12.00 -10.88 -7.30
N LYS A 225 11.12 -10.61 -6.33
CA LYS A 225 10.18 -9.48 -6.43
C LYS A 225 10.86 -8.12 -6.21
N GLY A 226 11.92 -8.06 -5.40
CA GLY A 226 12.75 -6.87 -5.25
C GLY A 226 13.42 -6.45 -6.56
N LYS A 227 13.90 -7.42 -7.35
CA LYS A 227 14.40 -7.18 -8.70
C LYS A 227 13.31 -6.65 -9.64
N ILE A 228 12.13 -7.29 -9.65
CA ILE A 228 10.98 -6.84 -10.46
C ILE A 228 10.58 -5.41 -10.08
N PHE A 229 10.60 -5.08 -8.79
CA PHE A 229 10.28 -3.75 -8.30
C PHE A 229 11.32 -2.71 -8.76
N ALA A 230 12.61 -3.02 -8.68
CA ALA A 230 13.67 -2.14 -9.21
C ALA A 230 13.55 -1.91 -10.73
N ASP A 231 13.22 -2.96 -11.49
CA ASP A 231 12.95 -2.86 -12.94
C ASP A 231 11.70 -1.99 -13.21
N TRP A 232 10.61 -2.23 -12.48
CA TRP A 232 9.36 -1.46 -12.58
C TRP A 232 9.60 0.04 -12.39
N LEU A 233 10.35 0.43 -11.34
CA LEU A 233 10.64 1.83 -11.07
C LEU A 233 11.36 2.54 -12.22
N GLN A 234 12.22 1.85 -12.97
CA GLN A 234 12.79 2.41 -14.21
C GLN A 234 11.76 2.52 -15.32
N ASN A 235 10.96 1.47 -15.54
CA ASN A 235 9.96 1.41 -16.61
C ASN A 235 8.93 2.53 -16.48
N VAL A 236 8.48 2.83 -15.25
CA VAL A 236 7.53 3.93 -14.99
C VAL A 236 8.20 5.28 -14.78
N GLN A 237 9.52 5.38 -14.99
CA GLN A 237 10.30 6.60 -14.80
C GLN A 237 10.10 7.21 -13.40
N ALA A 238 10.07 6.36 -12.37
CA ALA A 238 10.17 6.79 -10.97
C ALA A 238 11.64 7.10 -10.61
N THR A 239 12.58 6.47 -11.30
CA THR A 239 14.02 6.69 -11.12
C THR A 239 14.77 6.61 -12.45
N THR A 240 15.89 7.32 -12.54
CA THR A 240 16.87 7.18 -13.63
C THR A 240 18.03 6.27 -13.26
N THR A 241 18.13 5.87 -11.98
CA THR A 241 19.22 5.03 -11.47
C THR A 241 18.63 3.73 -10.92
N TYR A 242 19.11 2.60 -11.42
CA TYR A 242 18.62 1.28 -11.00
C TYR A 242 18.69 1.09 -9.48
N GLY A 243 17.58 0.64 -8.89
CA GLY A 243 17.49 0.38 -7.46
C GLY A 243 17.40 1.62 -6.57
N LYS A 244 17.52 2.85 -7.08
CA LYS A 244 17.29 4.06 -6.27
C LYS A 244 15.82 4.47 -6.29
N LEU A 245 15.29 4.87 -5.13
CA LEU A 245 13.97 5.50 -5.02
C LEU A 245 14.10 6.84 -4.29
N PRO A 246 13.92 7.98 -4.96
CA PRO A 246 13.88 9.26 -4.25
C PRO A 246 12.60 9.33 -3.39
N VAL A 247 12.78 9.58 -2.09
CA VAL A 247 11.67 9.74 -1.14
C VAL A 247 11.77 11.08 -0.43
N THR A 248 10.62 11.76 -0.35
CA THR A 248 10.41 12.93 0.51
C THR A 248 9.67 12.51 1.78
N ASN A 249 9.75 13.31 2.85
CA ASN A 249 9.08 13.02 4.11
C ASN A 249 9.43 11.63 4.70
N TRP A 250 10.72 11.27 4.59
CA TRP A 250 11.26 10.04 5.16
C TRP A 250 11.23 10.07 6.70
N ARG A 251 11.13 8.87 7.28
CA ARG A 251 11.08 8.59 8.71
C ARG A 251 12.12 7.52 9.07
N HIS A 252 12.31 7.30 10.36
CA HIS A 252 13.28 6.34 10.90
C HIS A 252 12.72 5.69 12.17
N ASP A 253 11.49 5.18 12.07
CA ASP A 253 10.81 4.42 13.11
C ASP A 253 11.21 2.94 13.04
N VAL A 254 11.77 2.45 11.92
CA VAL A 254 12.23 1.06 11.77
C VAL A 254 13.74 0.97 11.63
N LYS A 255 14.42 0.35 12.60
CA LYS A 255 15.88 0.11 12.56
C LYS A 255 16.24 -1.06 11.67
N THR A 256 15.51 -2.17 11.83
CA THR A 256 15.70 -3.39 11.05
C THR A 256 14.38 -4.13 10.97
N GLU A 257 14.11 -4.76 9.83
CA GLU A 257 13.12 -5.83 9.76
C GLU A 257 13.66 -7.07 10.48
N ASN A 258 12.77 -7.87 11.06
CA ASN A 258 13.12 -9.21 11.50
C ASN A 258 12.80 -10.16 10.33
N HIS A 259 13.82 -10.73 9.70
CA HIS A 259 13.69 -11.66 8.56
C HIS A 259 14.19 -13.05 8.95
N PRO A 260 13.31 -14.06 9.15
CA PRO A 260 11.83 -14.01 9.13
C PRO A 260 11.22 -13.29 10.37
N PRO A 261 9.93 -12.88 10.34
CA PRO A 261 8.92 -13.18 9.30
C PRO A 261 8.78 -12.12 8.19
N SER A 262 9.48 -11.00 8.28
CA SER A 262 9.35 -9.87 7.36
C SER A 262 10.31 -9.95 6.19
N GLN A 263 9.93 -9.45 5.02
CA GLN A 263 10.77 -9.21 3.86
C GLN A 263 10.99 -7.70 3.70
N ARG A 264 12.24 -7.25 3.76
CA ARG A 264 12.59 -5.88 3.42
C ARG A 264 12.56 -5.67 1.92
N TRP A 265 12.06 -4.51 1.51
CA TRP A 265 12.05 -4.07 0.11
C TRP A 265 12.94 -2.86 -0.13
N ILE A 266 13.09 -2.00 0.89
CA ILE A 266 13.86 -0.76 0.79
C ILE A 266 14.76 -0.66 2.03
N THR A 267 16.03 -0.32 1.81
CA THR A 267 16.98 0.12 2.84
C THR A 267 17.25 1.61 2.67
N ALA A 268 17.55 2.30 3.76
CA ALA A 268 18.13 3.63 3.66
C ALA A 268 19.22 3.90 4.69
N ASP A 269 20.01 4.94 4.44
CA ASP A 269 20.97 5.51 5.39
C ASP A 269 20.69 7.01 5.59
N THR A 270 20.22 7.36 6.79
CA THR A 270 19.80 8.73 7.11
C THR A 270 20.97 9.64 7.47
N ARG A 271 22.18 9.11 7.65
CA ARG A 271 23.38 9.88 8.05
C ARG A 271 23.74 11.00 7.07
N ASN A 272 23.44 10.80 5.79
CA ASN A 272 23.61 11.82 4.76
C ASN A 272 22.39 12.74 4.64
N GLY A 273 21.21 12.29 5.10
CA GLY A 273 19.98 13.06 5.17
C GLY A 273 19.94 14.09 6.29
N TRP A 274 20.72 13.88 7.35
CA TRP A 274 20.82 14.81 8.49
C TRP A 274 22.27 14.94 8.97
N THR A 275 23.06 15.75 8.27
CA THR A 275 24.52 15.88 8.49
C THR A 275 24.91 16.46 9.86
N SER A 276 23.97 17.10 10.56
CA SER A 276 24.15 17.61 11.93
C SER A 276 23.71 16.64 13.02
N ALA A 277 23.20 15.46 12.65
CA ALA A 277 22.75 14.45 13.60
C ALA A 277 23.94 13.85 14.38
N PRO A 278 23.81 13.64 15.70
CA PRO A 278 24.72 12.75 16.42
C PRO A 278 24.74 11.36 15.75
N PRO A 279 25.90 10.69 15.62
CA PRO A 279 25.98 9.34 15.07
C PRO A 279 25.15 8.30 15.83
N SER A 280 24.71 8.62 17.05
CA SER A 280 23.85 7.76 17.88
C SER A 280 22.37 7.82 17.49
N VAL A 281 21.95 8.77 16.65
CA VAL A 281 20.54 8.93 16.23
C VAL A 281 20.33 8.76 14.73
N ALA A 282 21.34 9.01 13.89
CA ALA A 282 21.29 8.75 12.45
C ALA A 282 21.94 7.42 12.06
N GLY A 283 21.37 6.70 11.10
CA GLY A 283 21.87 5.38 10.75
C GLY A 283 21.10 4.67 9.64
N LEU A 284 21.33 3.35 9.56
CA LEU A 284 20.61 2.48 8.66
C LEU A 284 19.18 2.31 9.15
N THR A 285 18.24 2.36 8.21
CA THR A 285 16.80 2.20 8.45
C THR A 285 16.18 1.33 7.35
N VAL A 286 14.95 0.87 7.61
CA VAL A 286 14.16 0.05 6.70
C VAL A 286 12.86 0.78 6.37
N PRO A 287 12.86 1.65 5.33
CA PRO A 287 11.68 2.44 4.99
C PRO A 287 10.51 1.63 4.47
N HIS A 288 10.72 0.37 4.08
CA HIS A 288 9.65 -0.44 3.52
C HIS A 288 9.90 -1.93 3.73
N PHE A 289 8.94 -2.61 4.34
CA PHE A 289 8.93 -4.06 4.48
C PHE A 289 7.52 -4.63 4.39
N THR A 290 7.43 -5.93 4.15
CA THR A 290 6.18 -6.69 4.16
C THR A 290 6.29 -7.89 5.06
N PHE A 291 5.18 -8.42 5.55
CA PHE A 291 5.14 -9.73 6.18
C PHE A 291 3.85 -10.46 5.81
N ASN A 292 3.94 -11.79 5.77
CA ASN A 292 2.78 -12.66 5.55
C ASN A 292 2.24 -13.14 6.90
N ALA A 293 0.94 -13.45 6.95
CA ALA A 293 0.25 -13.94 8.13
C ALA A 293 -0.50 -15.25 7.82
N PRO A 294 -0.61 -16.21 8.76
CA PRO A 294 -0.02 -16.20 10.10
C PRO A 294 1.52 -16.30 10.11
N MET A 295 2.19 -15.49 10.94
CA MET A 295 3.65 -15.35 10.94
C MET A 295 4.38 -16.57 11.52
N ASP A 296 3.67 -17.38 12.31
CA ASP A 296 4.14 -18.59 12.98
C ASP A 296 3.89 -19.88 12.17
N GLU A 297 3.22 -19.77 11.02
CA GLU A 297 2.93 -20.88 10.13
C GLU A 297 3.90 -20.94 8.94
N ALA A 298 4.03 -22.12 8.35
CA ALA A 298 4.82 -22.32 7.14
C ALA A 298 4.27 -21.49 5.95
N PRO A 299 5.11 -21.05 5.00
CA PRO A 299 4.70 -20.20 3.87
C PRO A 299 3.45 -20.69 3.11
N GLU A 300 3.25 -22.01 2.99
CA GLU A 300 2.12 -22.60 2.28
C GLU A 300 0.77 -22.45 3.00
N LYS A 301 0.79 -22.12 4.30
CA LYS A 301 -0.40 -21.85 5.12
C LYS A 301 -0.65 -20.36 5.35
N GLN A 302 0.27 -19.51 4.92
CA GLN A 302 0.11 -18.06 5.00
C GLN A 302 -0.89 -17.59 3.95
N CYS A 303 -1.83 -16.73 4.35
CA CYS A 303 -2.92 -16.28 3.50
C CYS A 303 -3.18 -14.77 3.60
N GLY A 304 -2.74 -14.12 4.68
CA GLY A 304 -2.79 -12.68 4.85
C GLY A 304 -1.45 -12.02 4.56
N LYS A 305 -1.46 -10.71 4.37
CA LYS A 305 -0.26 -9.93 4.06
C LYS A 305 -0.36 -8.50 4.56
N ALA A 306 0.73 -7.97 5.08
CA ALA A 306 0.83 -6.57 5.44
C ALA A 306 2.00 -5.90 4.74
N VAL A 307 1.84 -4.62 4.44
CA VAL A 307 2.89 -3.72 3.97
C VAL A 307 3.04 -2.61 5.01
N PHE A 308 4.28 -2.25 5.34
CA PHE A 308 4.59 -1.07 6.13
C PHE A 308 5.52 -0.14 5.35
N SER A 309 5.21 1.16 5.31
CA SER A 309 6.05 2.21 4.73
C SER A 309 6.39 3.28 5.76
N ASP A 310 7.67 3.53 5.99
CA ASP A 310 8.19 4.50 6.94
C ASP A 310 8.50 5.86 6.30
N PHE A 311 7.52 6.37 5.55
CA PHE A 311 7.54 7.68 4.91
C PHE A 311 6.12 8.07 4.52
N HIS A 312 5.83 9.37 4.45
CA HIS A 312 4.53 9.85 4.01
C HIS A 312 4.48 9.84 2.49
N VAL A 313 3.65 8.98 1.90
CA VAL A 313 3.71 8.69 0.48
C VAL A 313 3.05 9.78 -0.37
N SER A 314 2.03 10.43 0.15
CA SER A 314 1.19 11.40 -0.56
C SER A 314 1.07 12.73 0.16
N ALA A 315 1.97 13.05 1.10
CA ALA A 315 1.90 14.24 1.97
C ALA A 315 1.65 15.59 1.26
N GLN A 316 2.00 15.71 -0.02
CA GLN A 316 1.83 16.93 -0.81
C GLN A 316 0.49 16.99 -1.58
N GLU A 317 -0.37 15.98 -1.45
CA GLU A 317 -1.59 15.86 -2.24
C GLU A 317 -2.79 16.60 -1.67
N PHE A 318 -2.68 17.27 -0.52
CA PHE A 318 -3.72 18.21 -0.07
C PHE A 318 -3.56 19.59 -0.71
N LYS A 319 -4.58 20.03 -1.46
CA LYS A 319 -4.64 21.34 -2.13
C LYS A 319 -4.50 22.53 -1.18
N ASP A 320 -5.07 22.39 0.02
CA ASP A 320 -5.11 23.41 1.07
C ASP A 320 -4.15 23.09 2.22
N GLY A 321 -3.20 22.18 1.99
CA GLY A 321 -2.20 21.74 2.94
C GLY A 321 -2.76 20.82 4.04
N GLU A 322 -1.86 20.30 4.87
CA GLU A 322 -2.17 19.36 5.96
C GLU A 322 -3.25 19.90 6.93
N ASN A 323 -3.20 21.20 7.23
CA ASN A 323 -4.10 21.89 8.16
C ASN A 323 -5.28 22.61 7.47
N GLY A 324 -5.52 22.33 6.19
CA GLY A 324 -6.69 22.84 5.47
C GLY A 324 -8.03 22.35 6.03
N THR A 325 -9.13 22.56 5.33
CA THR A 325 -10.49 22.13 5.74
C THR A 325 -11.31 21.48 4.63
N LEU A 326 -10.79 21.39 3.41
CA LEU A 326 -11.50 20.74 2.30
C LEU A 326 -11.75 19.27 2.62
N ALA A 327 -12.95 18.78 2.32
CA ALA A 327 -13.30 17.37 2.43
C ALA A 327 -12.87 16.60 1.17
N PHE A 328 -12.74 15.28 1.28
CA PHE A 328 -12.46 14.43 0.13
C PHE A 328 -13.72 14.33 -0.77
N PRO A 329 -13.62 14.34 -2.11
CA PRO A 329 -12.38 14.33 -2.92
C PRO A 329 -11.81 15.72 -3.22
N ASP A 330 -12.51 16.80 -2.85
CA ASP A 330 -12.14 18.17 -3.22
C ASP A 330 -10.78 18.61 -2.65
N SER A 331 -10.36 18.02 -1.52
CA SER A 331 -9.06 18.22 -0.90
C SER A 331 -7.86 17.76 -1.73
N CYS A 332 -8.05 16.86 -2.71
CA CYS A 332 -6.94 16.22 -3.43
C CYS A 332 -6.40 17.05 -4.61
N ALA A 333 -5.09 17.27 -4.69
CA ALA A 333 -4.43 18.10 -5.70
C ALA A 333 -4.34 17.44 -7.10
N LEU A 334 -4.40 16.11 -7.16
CA LEU A 334 -4.37 15.30 -8.40
C LEU A 334 -3.22 15.69 -9.36
N ASN A 335 -2.05 16.02 -8.80
CA ASN A 335 -0.85 16.33 -9.56
C ASN A 335 -0.35 15.08 -10.33
N PRO A 336 0.64 15.18 -11.24
CA PRO A 336 1.32 14.00 -11.75
C PRO A 336 1.85 13.10 -10.61
N LEU A 337 1.91 11.78 -10.84
CA LEU A 337 2.44 10.84 -9.86
C LEU A 337 3.93 11.09 -9.60
N SER A 338 4.28 11.30 -8.34
CA SER A 338 5.65 11.35 -7.85
C SER A 338 6.32 9.96 -7.88
N PRO A 339 7.66 9.88 -7.78
CA PRO A 339 8.36 8.61 -7.67
C PRO A 339 7.87 7.69 -6.53
N GLN A 340 7.65 8.25 -5.33
CA GLN A 340 7.16 7.51 -4.17
C GLN A 340 5.73 6.97 -4.36
N GLU A 341 4.87 7.73 -5.04
CA GLU A 341 3.52 7.25 -5.40
C GLU A 341 3.57 6.13 -6.46
N LYS A 342 4.43 6.25 -7.46
CA LYS A 342 4.65 5.18 -8.46
C LYS A 342 5.17 3.88 -7.82
N ALA A 343 6.04 4.01 -6.81
CA ALA A 343 6.50 2.89 -6.00
C ALA A 343 5.34 2.23 -5.25
N LEU A 344 4.47 3.03 -4.65
CA LEU A 344 3.34 2.54 -3.87
C LEU A 344 2.27 1.85 -4.72
N ILE A 345 2.08 2.25 -5.97
CA ILE A 345 1.20 1.54 -6.92
C ILE A 345 1.63 0.07 -7.04
N PHE A 346 2.94 -0.18 -7.18
CA PHE A 346 3.47 -1.54 -7.22
C PHE A 346 3.11 -2.30 -5.94
N MET A 347 3.33 -1.68 -4.78
CA MET A 347 3.07 -2.30 -3.48
C MET A 347 1.59 -2.54 -3.23
N LEU A 348 0.70 -1.67 -3.71
CA LEU A 348 -0.74 -1.88 -3.63
C LEU A 348 -1.16 -3.10 -4.45
N PHE A 349 -0.62 -3.27 -5.65
CA PHE A 349 -0.92 -4.43 -6.49
C PHE A 349 -0.28 -5.72 -5.97
N ASP A 350 0.96 -5.68 -5.47
CA ASP A 350 1.60 -6.82 -4.81
C ASP A 350 0.84 -7.20 -3.53
N LEU A 351 0.41 -6.22 -2.73
CA LEU A 351 -0.47 -6.40 -1.56
C LEU A 351 -1.80 -7.02 -1.93
N ASN A 352 -2.26 -6.99 -3.19
CA ASN A 352 -3.48 -7.65 -3.63
C ASN A 352 -3.23 -8.99 -4.35
N SER A 353 -2.00 -9.25 -4.77
CA SER A 353 -1.60 -10.50 -5.43
C SER A 353 -1.68 -11.71 -4.48
N CYS A 354 -1.73 -12.95 -5.00
CA CYS A 354 -1.73 -14.13 -4.14
C CYS A 354 -0.54 -14.11 -3.16
N VAL A 355 -0.79 -14.48 -1.89
CA VAL A 355 0.29 -14.64 -0.90
C VAL A 355 1.19 -15.78 -1.37
N GLN A 356 2.49 -15.51 -1.41
CA GLN A 356 3.52 -16.41 -1.88
C GLN A 356 4.78 -16.21 -1.04
N ASP A 357 5.66 -17.21 -1.07
CA ASP A 357 7.00 -17.15 -0.50
C ASP A 357 7.84 -16.11 -1.25
N GLU A 358 8.20 -15.01 -0.56
CA GLU A 358 8.93 -13.87 -1.12
C GLU A 358 10.35 -14.25 -1.59
N SER A 359 10.92 -15.37 -1.11
CA SER A 359 12.22 -15.87 -1.57
C SER A 359 12.17 -16.52 -2.96
N LYS A 360 10.97 -16.80 -3.48
CA LYS A 360 10.74 -17.48 -4.75
C LYS A 360 10.23 -16.51 -5.81
N ALA A 361 10.46 -16.88 -7.08
CA ALA A 361 9.89 -16.13 -8.19
C ALA A 361 8.35 -16.18 -8.14
N PRO A 362 7.64 -15.08 -8.44
CA PRO A 362 6.20 -15.09 -8.51
C PRO A 362 5.70 -16.16 -9.47
N THR A 363 4.70 -16.91 -9.04
CA THR A 363 4.02 -17.91 -9.87
C THR A 363 2.64 -17.44 -10.25
N VAL A 364 2.19 -17.82 -11.45
CA VAL A 364 0.84 -17.49 -11.92
C VAL A 364 -0.16 -18.20 -11.00
N PRO A 365 -1.22 -17.51 -10.52
CA PRO A 365 -2.28 -18.17 -9.76
C PRO A 365 -2.84 -19.36 -10.54
N PRO A 366 -3.16 -20.48 -9.87
CA PRO A 366 -3.80 -21.61 -10.55
C PRO A 366 -5.10 -21.16 -11.19
N VAL A 367 -5.37 -21.64 -12.39
CA VAL A 367 -6.68 -21.42 -13.04
C VAL A 367 -7.73 -22.13 -12.20
N VAL A 368 -8.59 -21.36 -11.53
CA VAL A 368 -9.77 -21.91 -10.85
C VAL A 368 -10.67 -22.47 -11.96
N LYS A 369 -10.76 -23.79 -12.03
CA LYS A 369 -11.57 -24.51 -13.02
C LYS A 369 -13.04 -24.51 -12.63
#